data_AF-K7MPX7-F1
#
_entry.id   AF-K7MPX7-F1
#
_cell.length_a   1.000
_cell.length_b   1.000
_cell.length_c   1.000
_cell.angle_alpha   90.00
_cell.angle_beta   90.00
_cell.angle_gamma   90.00
#
_symmetry.space_group_name_H-M   'P 1'
#
loop_
_entity.id
_entity.type
_entity.pdbx_description
1 polymer ?
#
loop_
_entity_poly.entity_id
_entity_poly.type
_entity_poly.pdbx_seq_one_letter_code
_entity_poly.pdbx_strand_id
1 'polypeptide(L)'
;MAPKKVLLLCGDFMEDYEAMVPFQALQAFGLAVDAVCPGKKSGDVCRTAVHVLAGAQTYSETVGHNFSLNATFDEVDAASYDGLWVPGGRAPEYLAHVPGVVELVTKFVSLGKQIASICHGQLILAAAGVVKGRTCTAFPPVKPVLVAAGAHWVEPDTEAATVVDGDLITAATYEGHPELIRHFVKALGGKISGFDKKILFICGDYMEDYEVKVPFQSLQALGCHVDAVCPSKKAGDTCPTAVHDFEGDQTYSEKPGHTFALTATFDDVDPSGYDALVIPGGRAPEYLALNESVIALVKYFFENKKPVASICHGQQILSAAGVLKVLLL
;
A
#
# COMPACT_ATOMS: atom_id res chain seq x y z
N MET A 1 17.07 -2.24 20.93
CA MET A 1 15.90 -3.16 21.00
C MET A 1 15.84 -3.91 19.68
N ALA A 2 15.46 -5.19 19.70
CA ALA A 2 15.20 -5.92 18.45
C ALA A 2 14.07 -5.21 17.67
N PRO A 3 14.09 -5.24 16.32
CA PRO A 3 13.02 -4.65 15.52
C PRO A 3 11.69 -5.32 15.88
N LYS A 4 10.61 -4.52 15.88
CA LYS A 4 9.25 -5.04 16.04
C LYS A 4 8.92 -5.97 14.87
N LYS A 5 8.22 -7.07 15.15
CA LYS A 5 7.90 -8.09 14.16
C LYS A 5 6.40 -8.14 13.88
N VAL A 6 6.01 -8.09 12.61
CA VAL A 6 4.61 -8.12 12.15
C VAL A 6 4.39 -9.36 11.31
N LEU A 7 3.26 -10.03 11.51
CA LEU A 7 2.80 -11.10 10.64
C LEU A 7 1.79 -10.54 9.65
N LEU A 8 2.00 -10.76 8.35
CA LEU A 8 1.06 -10.47 7.28
C LEU A 8 0.36 -11.78 6.88
N LEU A 9 -0.95 -11.85 7.12
CA LEU A 9 -1.76 -13.02 6.80
C LEU A 9 -2.25 -12.96 5.35
N CYS A 10 -1.51 -13.61 4.45
CA CYS A 10 -1.77 -13.61 3.02
C CYS A 10 -2.72 -14.73 2.60
N GLY A 11 -3.24 -14.60 1.36
CA GLY A 11 -3.98 -15.65 0.67
C GLY A 11 -4.06 -15.36 -0.84
N ASP A 12 -4.43 -16.37 -1.62
CA ASP A 12 -4.65 -16.19 -3.06
C ASP A 12 -5.83 -15.24 -3.32
N PHE A 13 -5.64 -14.33 -4.26
CA PHE A 13 -6.53 -13.22 -4.58
C PHE A 13 -6.79 -12.29 -3.38
N MET A 14 -5.84 -12.15 -2.45
CA MET A 14 -5.78 -10.96 -1.61
C MET A 14 -5.59 -9.72 -2.49
N GLU A 15 -6.06 -8.56 -2.03
CA GLU A 15 -5.93 -7.31 -2.79
C GLU A 15 -4.44 -6.91 -2.86
N ASP A 16 -3.99 -6.53 -4.05
CA ASP A 16 -2.58 -6.35 -4.39
C ASP A 16 -1.91 -5.22 -3.59
N TYR A 17 -2.56 -4.06 -3.51
CA TYR A 17 -2.10 -2.94 -2.68
C TYR A 17 -2.19 -3.26 -1.18
N GLU A 18 -3.27 -3.89 -0.74
CA GLU A 18 -3.50 -4.20 0.68
C GLU A 18 -2.53 -5.24 1.23
N ALA A 19 -1.84 -5.98 0.36
CA ALA A 19 -0.68 -6.80 0.72
C ALA A 19 0.64 -6.02 0.60
N MET A 20 0.92 -5.41 -0.55
CA MET A 20 2.26 -4.88 -0.83
C MET A 20 2.58 -3.58 -0.11
N VAL A 21 1.64 -2.63 -0.05
CA VAL A 21 1.84 -1.34 0.63
C VAL A 21 2.25 -1.54 2.09
N PRO A 22 1.50 -2.27 2.93
CA PRO A 22 1.91 -2.48 4.32
C PRO A 22 3.17 -3.34 4.44
N PHE A 23 3.36 -4.34 3.56
CA PHE A 23 4.57 -5.17 3.57
C PHE A 23 5.83 -4.32 3.43
N GLN A 24 5.90 -3.47 2.41
CA GLN A 24 7.07 -2.65 2.14
C GLN A 24 7.15 -1.41 3.04
N ALA A 25 6.04 -0.76 3.36
CA ALA A 25 6.03 0.43 4.22
C ALA A 25 6.56 0.11 5.63
N LEU A 26 6.07 -0.97 6.24
CA LEU A 26 6.50 -1.36 7.58
C LEU A 26 7.99 -1.75 7.59
N GLN A 27 8.47 -2.43 6.53
CA GLN A 27 9.89 -2.71 6.35
C GLN A 27 10.73 -1.44 6.21
N ALA A 28 10.27 -0.47 5.42
CA ALA A 28 10.92 0.83 5.26
C ALA A 28 10.99 1.61 6.59
N PHE A 29 10.06 1.37 7.51
CA PHE A 29 10.04 1.96 8.85
C PHE A 29 10.86 1.16 9.88
N GLY A 30 11.56 0.11 9.45
CA GLY A 30 12.46 -0.69 10.29
C GLY A 30 11.79 -1.83 11.06
N LEU A 31 10.56 -2.22 10.67
CA LEU A 31 9.91 -3.40 11.21
C LEU A 31 10.27 -4.64 10.39
N ALA A 32 10.35 -5.80 11.04
CA ALA A 32 10.41 -7.08 10.36
C ALA A 32 8.98 -7.51 10.00
N VAL A 33 8.76 -7.98 8.76
CA VAL A 33 7.44 -8.43 8.29
C VAL A 33 7.57 -9.81 7.67
N ASP A 34 6.85 -10.77 8.24
CA ASP A 34 6.74 -12.13 7.71
C ASP A 34 5.37 -12.30 7.05
N ALA A 35 5.35 -12.67 5.78
CA ALA A 35 4.16 -12.92 4.98
C ALA A 35 3.94 -14.42 4.83
N VAL A 36 2.76 -14.89 5.23
CA VAL A 36 2.41 -16.32 5.30
C VAL A 36 1.06 -16.59 4.67
N CYS A 37 0.86 -17.78 4.10
CA CYS A 37 -0.44 -18.25 3.61
C CYS A 37 -0.62 -19.71 4.05
N PRO A 38 -1.79 -20.11 4.60
CA PRO A 38 -2.02 -21.50 4.99
C PRO A 38 -1.83 -22.44 3.80
N GLY A 39 -1.13 -23.57 4.04
CA GLY A 39 -0.80 -24.55 3.00
C GLY A 39 0.37 -24.16 2.09
N LYS A 40 1.03 -23.02 2.31
CA LYS A 40 2.21 -22.56 1.56
C LYS A 40 3.42 -22.35 2.47
N LYS A 41 4.60 -22.35 1.85
CA LYS A 41 5.92 -22.19 2.48
C LYS A 41 6.60 -20.90 2.03
N SER A 42 7.65 -20.51 2.72
CA SER A 42 8.55 -19.44 2.25
C SER A 42 9.05 -19.73 0.84
N GLY A 43 8.99 -18.74 -0.05
CA GLY A 43 9.32 -18.86 -1.47
C GLY A 43 8.13 -19.22 -2.38
N ASP A 44 7.01 -19.71 -1.82
CA ASP A 44 5.79 -19.91 -2.59
C ASP A 44 5.12 -18.57 -2.92
N VAL A 45 4.25 -18.58 -3.93
CA VAL A 45 3.60 -17.39 -4.46
C VAL A 45 2.11 -17.40 -4.18
N CYS A 46 1.55 -16.25 -3.79
CA CYS A 46 0.13 -15.95 -3.85
C CYS A 46 -0.21 -15.13 -5.09
N ARG A 47 -1.28 -15.48 -5.80
CA ARG A 47 -1.85 -14.56 -6.80
C ARG A 47 -2.54 -13.41 -6.08
N THR A 48 -2.53 -12.20 -6.63
CA THR A 48 -3.29 -11.07 -6.08
C THR A 48 -4.38 -10.60 -7.02
N ALA A 49 -5.33 -9.84 -6.46
CA ALA A 49 -6.42 -9.22 -7.18
C ALA A 49 -6.24 -7.70 -7.18
N VAL A 50 -6.51 -7.06 -8.32
CA VAL A 50 -6.59 -5.61 -8.47
C VAL A 50 -8.07 -5.24 -8.47
N HIS A 51 -8.52 -4.53 -7.44
CA HIS A 51 -9.91 -4.10 -7.29
C HIS A 51 -10.06 -2.62 -7.64
N VAL A 52 -10.85 -2.30 -8.66
CA VAL A 52 -11.04 -0.91 -9.12
C VAL A 52 -12.51 -0.50 -9.06
N LEU A 53 -12.80 0.57 -8.32
CA LEU A 53 -14.14 1.18 -8.24
C LEU A 53 -14.37 2.14 -9.43
N ALA A 54 -14.68 1.58 -10.59
CA ALA A 54 -14.81 2.33 -11.85
C ALA A 54 -16.27 2.72 -12.22
N GLY A 55 -17.02 3.30 -11.26
CA GLY A 55 -18.36 3.87 -11.53
C GLY A 55 -19.50 2.86 -11.79
N ALA A 56 -19.23 1.56 -11.69
CA ALA A 56 -20.25 0.52 -11.64
C ALA A 56 -20.83 0.37 -10.21
N GLN A 57 -21.83 -0.49 -10.03
CA GLN A 57 -22.43 -0.73 -8.70
C GLN A 57 -21.45 -1.37 -7.70
N THR A 58 -20.38 -2.02 -8.18
CA THR A 58 -19.30 -2.61 -7.38
C THR A 58 -17.99 -2.53 -8.17
N TYR A 59 -16.88 -2.93 -7.54
CA TYR A 59 -15.56 -2.96 -8.15
C TYR A 59 -15.45 -3.98 -9.30
N SER A 60 -14.57 -3.72 -10.26
CA SER A 60 -14.04 -4.73 -11.19
C SER A 60 -12.81 -5.42 -10.60
N GLU A 61 -12.52 -6.64 -11.05
CA GLU A 61 -11.35 -7.41 -10.65
C GLU A 61 -10.49 -7.78 -11.86
N THR A 62 -9.19 -7.53 -11.77
CA THR A 62 -8.15 -8.09 -12.64
C THR A 62 -7.07 -8.76 -11.80
N VAL A 63 -6.13 -9.46 -12.45
CA VAL A 63 -5.01 -10.10 -11.77
C VAL A 63 -3.88 -9.09 -11.58
N GLY A 64 -3.40 -8.95 -10.34
CA GLY A 64 -2.25 -8.10 -10.00
C GLY A 64 -0.91 -8.82 -10.14
N HIS A 65 0.05 -8.41 -9.33
CA HIS A 65 1.35 -9.07 -9.24
C HIS A 65 1.25 -10.45 -8.58
N ASN A 66 2.23 -11.31 -8.84
CA ASN A 66 2.46 -12.46 -7.98
C ASN A 66 3.18 -12.00 -6.69
N PHE A 67 2.59 -12.30 -5.53
CA PHE A 67 3.16 -11.96 -4.23
C PHE A 67 3.95 -13.15 -3.66
N SER A 68 5.27 -13.02 -3.57
CA SER A 68 6.15 -14.05 -3.00
C SER A 68 6.13 -14.01 -1.47
N LEU A 69 5.80 -15.13 -0.85
CA LEU A 69 5.82 -15.31 0.60
C LEU A 69 7.26 -15.44 1.09
N ASN A 70 7.57 -14.85 2.25
CA ASN A 70 8.90 -14.95 2.86
C ASN A 70 8.93 -15.83 4.12
N ALA A 71 7.79 -16.34 4.57
CA ALA A 71 7.68 -17.21 5.74
C ALA A 71 6.67 -18.37 5.51
N THR A 72 6.78 -19.42 6.33
CA THR A 72 5.93 -20.61 6.25
C THR A 72 4.83 -20.55 7.31
N PHE A 73 3.57 -20.73 6.92
CA PHE A 73 2.42 -20.60 7.83
C PHE A 73 2.48 -21.59 9.00
N ASP A 74 2.81 -22.86 8.73
CA ASP A 74 2.84 -23.92 9.74
C ASP A 74 3.97 -23.77 10.77
N GLU A 75 4.89 -22.83 10.55
CA GLU A 75 6.04 -22.54 11.42
C GLU A 75 5.83 -21.28 12.27
N VAL A 76 4.67 -20.64 12.14
CA VAL A 76 4.34 -19.39 12.85
C VAL A 76 4.09 -19.65 14.34
N ASP A 77 4.87 -18.99 15.19
CA ASP A 77 4.53 -18.78 16.60
C ASP A 77 4.01 -17.35 16.82
N ALA A 78 2.71 -17.20 17.06
CA ALA A 78 2.06 -15.92 17.32
C ALA A 78 2.69 -15.12 18.47
N ALA A 79 3.31 -15.78 19.46
CA ALA A 79 3.97 -15.08 20.57
C ALA A 79 5.21 -14.28 20.13
N SER A 80 5.84 -14.69 19.02
CA SER A 80 7.04 -14.06 18.45
C SER A 80 6.77 -12.76 17.68
N TYR A 81 5.50 -12.43 17.45
CA TYR A 81 5.07 -11.24 16.73
C TYR A 81 4.53 -10.17 17.68
N ASP A 82 4.69 -8.90 17.30
CA ASP A 82 4.14 -7.74 18.00
C ASP A 82 2.77 -7.33 17.45
N GLY A 83 2.49 -7.66 16.19
CA GLY A 83 1.19 -7.38 15.57
C GLY A 83 0.88 -8.26 14.36
N LEU A 84 -0.39 -8.22 13.96
CA LEU A 84 -0.97 -8.94 12.82
C LEU A 84 -1.55 -7.93 11.84
N TRP A 85 -1.27 -8.14 10.55
CA TRP A 85 -1.89 -7.42 9.45
C TRP A 85 -2.72 -8.39 8.60
N VAL A 86 -3.98 -8.02 8.33
CA VAL A 86 -4.93 -8.83 7.57
C VAL A 86 -5.41 -8.04 6.34
N PRO A 87 -4.83 -8.29 5.15
CA PRO A 87 -5.29 -7.73 3.88
C PRO A 87 -6.74 -8.13 3.57
N GLY A 88 -7.38 -7.36 2.72
CA GLY A 88 -8.67 -7.66 2.11
C GLY A 88 -8.52 -8.43 0.79
N GLY A 89 -9.29 -7.99 -0.20
CA GLY A 89 -9.51 -8.74 -1.44
C GLY A 89 -10.44 -9.93 -1.23
N ARG A 90 -10.25 -10.98 -2.03
CA ARG A 90 -11.07 -12.21 -1.96
C ARG A 90 -10.51 -13.27 -1.04
N ALA A 91 -9.24 -13.17 -0.66
CA ALA A 91 -8.60 -14.11 0.25
C ALA A 91 -9.34 -14.28 1.59
N PRO A 92 -9.80 -13.22 2.27
CA PRO A 92 -10.50 -13.33 3.54
C PRO A 92 -11.74 -14.22 3.51
N GLU A 93 -12.46 -14.25 2.37
CA GLU A 93 -13.67 -15.06 2.22
C GLU A 93 -13.40 -16.54 2.49
N TYR A 94 -12.34 -17.09 1.89
CA TYR A 94 -12.00 -18.50 2.08
C TYR A 94 -11.14 -18.73 3.33
N LEU A 95 -10.26 -17.79 3.69
CA LEU A 95 -9.42 -17.89 4.88
C LEU A 95 -10.24 -17.91 6.18
N ALA A 96 -11.39 -17.23 6.20
CA ALA A 96 -12.33 -17.23 7.33
C ALA A 96 -12.88 -18.64 7.67
N HIS A 97 -12.77 -19.61 6.76
CA HIS A 97 -13.17 -20.99 6.97
C HIS A 97 -12.02 -21.95 7.26
N VAL A 98 -10.77 -21.47 7.27
CA VAL A 98 -9.59 -22.30 7.56
C VAL A 98 -9.37 -22.33 9.08
N PRO A 99 -9.50 -23.50 9.76
CA PRO A 99 -9.42 -23.56 11.22
C PRO A 99 -8.11 -22.99 11.79
N GLY A 100 -6.97 -23.32 11.18
CA GLY A 100 -5.67 -22.79 11.62
C GLY A 100 -5.54 -21.27 11.52
N VAL A 101 -6.24 -20.64 10.57
CA VAL A 101 -6.28 -19.17 10.46
C VAL A 101 -7.14 -18.56 11.55
N VAL A 102 -8.33 -19.12 11.79
CA VAL A 102 -9.24 -18.67 12.86
C VAL A 102 -8.58 -18.81 14.23
N GLU A 103 -7.90 -19.93 14.47
CA GLU A 103 -7.12 -20.18 15.69
C GLU A 103 -5.97 -19.19 15.84
N LEU A 104 -5.23 -18.90 14.77
CA LEU A 104 -4.14 -17.93 14.76
C LEU A 104 -4.65 -16.53 15.14
N VAL A 105 -5.72 -16.04 14.50
CA VAL A 105 -6.31 -14.73 14.80
C VAL A 105 -6.79 -14.65 16.25
N THR A 106 -7.49 -15.70 16.71
CA THR A 106 -7.93 -15.80 18.12
C THR A 106 -6.72 -15.74 19.07
N LYS A 107 -5.61 -16.38 18.71
CA LYS A 107 -4.38 -16.36 19.51
C LYS A 107 -3.77 -14.96 19.59
N PHE A 108 -3.69 -14.22 18.48
CA PHE A 108 -3.19 -12.83 18.47
C PHE A 108 -4.01 -11.93 19.42
N VAL A 109 -5.34 -12.03 19.37
CA VAL A 109 -6.24 -11.29 20.28
C VAL A 109 -6.04 -11.71 21.74
N SER A 110 -5.95 -13.01 22.03
CA SER A 110 -5.74 -13.49 23.40
C SER A 110 -4.40 -13.03 24.02
N LEU A 111 -3.43 -12.71 23.17
CA LEU A 111 -2.11 -12.20 23.56
C LEU A 111 -2.06 -10.67 23.64
N GLY A 112 -3.16 -9.97 23.34
CA GLY A 112 -3.24 -8.49 23.33
C GLY A 112 -2.33 -7.85 22.28
N LYS A 113 -2.10 -8.53 21.16
CA LYS A 113 -1.28 -8.04 20.05
C LYS A 113 -2.07 -7.05 19.21
N GLN A 114 -1.36 -6.12 18.56
CA GLN A 114 -2.01 -5.14 17.70
C GLN A 114 -2.50 -5.80 16.42
N ILE A 115 -3.71 -5.48 15.96
CA ILE A 115 -4.31 -6.03 14.76
C ILE A 115 -4.73 -4.89 13.83
N ALA A 116 -4.18 -4.88 12.63
CA ALA A 116 -4.66 -4.08 11.51
C ALA A 116 -5.43 -4.97 10.54
N SER A 117 -6.64 -4.58 10.15
CA SER A 117 -7.44 -5.33 9.18
C SER A 117 -8.17 -4.38 8.24
N ILE A 118 -8.21 -4.70 6.95
CA ILE A 118 -8.67 -3.78 5.92
C ILE A 118 -9.63 -4.46 4.94
N CYS A 119 -10.60 -3.68 4.44
CA CYS A 119 -11.53 -4.07 3.39
C CYS A 119 -12.36 -5.31 3.76
N HIS A 120 -12.02 -6.48 3.23
CA HIS A 120 -12.68 -7.75 3.53
C HIS A 120 -11.97 -8.57 4.62
N GLY A 121 -10.78 -8.17 5.07
CA GLY A 121 -10.00 -8.88 6.10
C GLY A 121 -10.79 -9.12 7.39
N GLN A 122 -11.71 -8.21 7.69
CA GLN A 122 -12.59 -8.24 8.85
C GLN A 122 -13.55 -9.45 8.85
N LEU A 123 -13.76 -10.13 7.70
CA LEU A 123 -14.48 -11.41 7.65
C LEU A 123 -13.79 -12.48 8.49
N ILE A 124 -12.45 -12.52 8.50
CA ILE A 124 -11.68 -13.44 9.32
C ILE A 124 -11.88 -13.10 10.81
N LEU A 125 -11.89 -11.82 11.16
CA LEU A 125 -12.13 -11.37 12.53
C LEU A 125 -13.53 -11.73 13.02
N ALA A 126 -14.54 -11.60 12.14
CA ALA A 126 -15.90 -12.01 12.43
C ALA A 126 -16.00 -13.53 12.64
N ALA A 127 -15.37 -14.33 11.79
CA ALA A 127 -15.33 -15.79 11.92
C ALA A 127 -14.60 -16.26 13.19
N ALA A 128 -13.56 -15.53 13.62
CA ALA A 128 -12.89 -15.76 14.91
C ALA A 128 -13.70 -15.30 16.12
N GLY A 129 -14.83 -14.61 15.93
CA GLY A 129 -15.67 -14.11 17.02
C GLY A 129 -15.01 -13.01 17.86
N VAL A 130 -13.94 -12.39 17.36
CA VAL A 130 -13.13 -11.42 18.13
C VAL A 130 -13.61 -9.98 18.01
N VAL A 131 -14.63 -9.73 17.18
CA VAL A 131 -15.23 -8.39 16.96
C VAL A 131 -16.40 -8.08 17.89
N LYS A 132 -16.84 -9.03 18.74
CA LYS A 132 -18.00 -8.84 19.61
C LYS A 132 -17.77 -7.70 20.61
N GLY A 133 -18.61 -6.67 20.55
CA GLY A 133 -18.52 -5.46 21.36
C GLY A 133 -17.41 -4.49 20.95
N ARG A 134 -16.69 -4.78 19.85
CA ARG A 134 -15.62 -3.93 19.32
C ARG A 134 -16.18 -2.92 18.33
N THR A 135 -15.59 -1.74 18.28
CA THR A 135 -15.96 -0.70 17.30
C THR A 135 -15.07 -0.82 16.08
N CYS A 136 -15.65 -1.00 14.89
CA CYS A 136 -14.87 -1.16 13.66
C CYS A 136 -15.61 -0.72 12.40
N THR A 137 -14.83 -0.46 11.35
CA THR A 137 -15.28 -0.27 9.97
C THR A 137 -14.73 -1.38 9.08
N ALA A 138 -15.19 -1.47 7.83
CA ALA A 138 -14.72 -2.40 6.81
C ALA A 138 -15.23 -1.95 5.43
N PHE A 139 -14.97 -2.73 4.38
CA PHE A 139 -15.63 -2.52 3.09
C PHE A 139 -17.16 -2.62 3.29
N PRO A 140 -17.99 -1.71 2.74
CA PRO A 140 -19.40 -1.58 3.16
C PRO A 140 -20.24 -2.88 3.09
N PRO A 141 -20.12 -3.73 2.05
CA PRO A 141 -20.76 -5.05 1.99
C PRO A 141 -20.44 -6.02 3.14
N VAL A 142 -19.37 -5.80 3.91
CA VAL A 142 -18.98 -6.63 5.07
C VAL A 142 -19.81 -6.27 6.32
N LYS A 143 -20.47 -5.11 6.34
CA LYS A 143 -21.31 -4.62 7.45
C LYS A 143 -22.27 -5.66 8.04
N PRO A 144 -23.08 -6.39 7.25
CA PRO A 144 -24.07 -7.32 7.83
C PRO A 144 -23.40 -8.42 8.65
N VAL A 145 -22.24 -8.92 8.20
CA VAL A 145 -21.49 -9.97 8.89
C VAL A 145 -20.92 -9.44 10.22
N LEU A 146 -20.36 -8.23 10.20
CA LEU A 146 -19.79 -7.63 11.42
C LEU A 146 -20.86 -7.31 12.47
N VAL A 147 -22.00 -6.75 12.05
CA VAL A 147 -23.13 -6.51 12.95
C VAL A 147 -23.67 -7.81 13.53
N ALA A 148 -23.81 -8.86 12.71
CA ALA A 148 -24.24 -10.18 13.19
C ALA A 148 -23.24 -10.83 14.15
N ALA A 149 -21.94 -10.57 13.98
CA ALA A 149 -20.89 -10.99 14.91
C ALA A 149 -20.82 -10.14 16.20
N GLY A 150 -21.67 -9.12 16.31
CA GLY A 150 -21.81 -8.28 17.51
C GLY A 150 -20.89 -7.07 17.56
N ALA A 151 -20.32 -6.63 16.43
CA ALA A 151 -19.51 -5.42 16.35
C ALA A 151 -20.38 -4.14 16.41
N HIS A 152 -19.80 -3.07 16.94
CA HIS A 152 -20.31 -1.71 16.82
C HIS A 152 -19.83 -1.12 15.49
N TRP A 153 -20.67 -1.25 14.46
CA TRP A 153 -20.36 -0.83 13.11
C TRP A 153 -20.24 0.70 12.98
N VAL A 154 -19.17 1.14 12.32
CA VAL A 154 -18.96 2.53 11.87
C VAL A 154 -19.06 2.57 10.35
N GLU A 155 -20.04 3.31 9.85
CA GLU A 155 -20.20 3.54 8.42
C GLU A 155 -18.98 4.31 7.88
N PRO A 156 -18.32 3.84 6.81
CA PRO A 156 -17.21 4.56 6.22
C PRO A 156 -17.72 5.78 5.43
N ASP A 157 -17.54 6.98 5.99
CA ASP A 157 -17.96 8.24 5.34
C ASP A 157 -17.15 8.55 4.06
N THR A 158 -15.96 7.96 3.93
CA THR A 158 -15.08 8.04 2.75
C THR A 158 -14.37 6.69 2.53
N GLU A 159 -13.81 6.47 1.34
CA GLU A 159 -13.00 5.28 1.05
C GLU A 159 -11.77 5.16 1.97
N ALA A 160 -11.24 6.30 2.45
CA ALA A 160 -10.09 6.35 3.35
C ALA A 160 -10.43 6.14 4.84
N ALA A 161 -11.71 5.91 5.19
CA ALA A 161 -12.15 5.81 6.58
C ALA A 161 -11.40 4.72 7.36
N THR A 162 -10.90 5.10 8.53
CA THR A 162 -10.17 4.25 9.46
C THR A 162 -10.76 4.38 10.86
N VAL A 163 -10.83 3.28 11.61
CA VAL A 163 -11.36 3.21 12.98
C VAL A 163 -10.36 2.52 13.89
N VAL A 164 -10.09 3.12 15.06
CA VAL A 164 -9.24 2.57 16.12
C VAL A 164 -10.10 2.29 17.34
N ASP A 165 -10.05 1.05 17.83
CA ASP A 165 -10.65 0.63 19.10
C ASP A 165 -9.63 -0.24 19.85
N GLY A 166 -8.91 0.34 20.82
CA GLY A 166 -7.90 -0.40 21.58
C GLY A 166 -6.80 -0.99 20.70
N ASP A 167 -6.68 -2.32 20.69
CA ASP A 167 -5.72 -3.10 19.90
C ASP A 167 -6.19 -3.44 18.47
N LEU A 168 -7.42 -3.05 18.09
CA LEU A 168 -7.99 -3.29 16.78
C LEU A 168 -8.02 -1.99 15.98
N ILE A 169 -7.42 -2.02 14.79
CA ILE A 169 -7.41 -0.91 13.85
C ILE A 169 -7.96 -1.42 12.52
N THR A 170 -8.97 -0.74 11.99
CA THR A 170 -9.69 -1.19 10.80
C THR A 170 -9.83 -0.10 9.77
N ALA A 171 -9.77 -0.44 8.49
CA ALA A 171 -10.00 0.48 7.39
C ALA A 171 -10.95 -0.10 6.33
N ALA A 172 -11.61 0.78 5.59
CA ALA A 172 -12.61 0.41 4.59
C ALA A 172 -12.00 -0.04 3.25
N THR A 173 -10.96 0.63 2.77
CA THR A 173 -10.26 0.33 1.50
C THR A 173 -8.77 0.68 1.58
N TYR A 174 -7.99 0.34 0.55
CA TYR A 174 -6.58 0.75 0.42
C TYR A 174 -6.35 2.27 0.41
N GLU A 175 -7.36 3.12 0.18
CA GLU A 175 -7.22 4.57 0.32
C GLU A 175 -6.96 4.98 1.79
N GLY A 176 -7.35 4.13 2.75
CA GLY A 176 -7.11 4.32 4.18
C GLY A 176 -5.70 3.91 4.65
N HIS A 177 -4.86 3.33 3.77
CA HIS A 177 -3.51 2.88 4.14
C HIS A 177 -2.69 3.90 4.92
N PRO A 178 -2.61 5.19 4.53
CA PRO A 178 -1.80 6.15 5.27
C PRO A 178 -2.18 6.25 6.75
N GLU A 179 -3.47 6.30 7.05
CA GLU A 179 -3.94 6.41 8.43
C GLU A 179 -3.87 5.08 9.18
N LEU A 180 -4.26 3.98 8.53
CA LEU A 180 -4.19 2.63 9.08
C LEU A 180 -2.75 2.26 9.49
N ILE A 181 -1.78 2.45 8.58
CA ILE A 181 -0.37 2.17 8.85
C ILE A 181 0.14 3.06 9.98
N ARG A 182 -0.21 4.35 9.98
CA ARG A 182 0.22 5.29 11.01
C ARG A 182 -0.29 4.89 12.39
N HIS A 183 -1.57 4.55 12.52
CA HIS A 183 -2.14 4.09 13.79
C HIS A 183 -1.51 2.77 14.22
N PHE A 184 -1.27 1.85 13.28
CA PHE A 184 -0.64 0.57 13.58
C PHE A 184 0.80 0.74 14.09
N VAL A 185 1.60 1.59 13.43
CA VAL A 185 2.96 1.93 13.88
C VAL A 185 2.93 2.55 15.29
N LYS A 186 2.00 3.47 15.56
CA LYS A 186 1.84 4.05 16.91
C LYS A 186 1.45 3.00 17.95
N ALA A 187 0.53 2.10 17.59
CA ALA A 187 0.07 1.03 18.46
C ALA A 187 1.19 0.02 18.81
N LEU A 188 2.14 -0.18 17.90
CA LEU A 188 3.37 -0.95 18.13
C LEU A 188 4.43 -0.19 18.97
N GLY A 189 4.12 1.03 19.42
CA GLY A 189 5.01 1.89 20.20
C GLY A 189 5.97 2.74 19.37
N GLY A 190 5.77 2.80 18.04
CA GLY A 190 6.56 3.61 17.12
C GLY A 190 6.31 5.12 17.31
N LYS A 191 7.35 5.91 17.10
CA LYS A 191 7.29 7.38 17.08
C LYS A 191 7.76 7.88 15.73
N ILE A 192 6.90 8.62 15.05
CA ILE A 192 7.22 9.27 13.77
C ILE A 192 7.58 10.72 14.06
N SER A 193 8.69 11.21 13.51
CA SER A 193 9.18 12.57 13.71
C SER A 193 9.72 13.13 12.38
N GLY A 194 9.70 14.45 12.23
CA GLY A 194 10.15 15.11 10.99
C GLY A 194 9.16 15.03 9.82
N PHE A 195 7.87 14.85 10.11
CA PHE A 195 6.81 14.56 9.14
C PHE A 195 6.28 15.79 8.35
N ASP A 196 6.62 17.01 8.78
CA ASP A 196 6.20 18.24 8.10
C ASP A 196 7.07 18.48 6.85
N LYS A 197 6.86 17.65 5.83
CA LYS A 197 7.56 17.67 4.55
C LYS A 197 6.55 17.59 3.41
N LYS A 198 6.76 18.40 2.37
CA LYS A 198 5.96 18.40 1.15
C LYS A 198 6.72 17.70 0.03
N ILE A 199 6.16 16.63 -0.53
CA ILE A 199 6.83 15.78 -1.51
C ILE A 199 6.03 15.79 -2.81
N LEU A 200 6.72 15.98 -3.93
CA LEU A 200 6.11 15.96 -5.26
C LEU A 200 6.39 14.62 -5.95
N PHE A 201 5.38 14.04 -6.57
CA PHE A 201 5.48 12.90 -7.48
C PHE A 201 5.23 13.36 -8.91
N ILE A 202 6.16 13.05 -9.81
CA ILE A 202 5.93 13.20 -11.26
C ILE A 202 5.39 11.87 -11.79
N CYS A 203 4.09 11.86 -12.07
CA CYS A 203 3.33 10.70 -12.53
C CYS A 203 3.07 10.77 -14.04
N GLY A 204 2.61 9.65 -14.58
CA GLY A 204 2.10 9.56 -15.95
C GLY A 204 1.34 8.26 -16.17
N ASP A 205 0.58 8.21 -17.27
CA ASP A 205 -0.06 7.01 -17.76
C ASP A 205 0.94 5.86 -17.93
N TYR A 206 0.54 4.69 -17.43
CA TYR A 206 1.31 3.44 -17.39
C TYR A 206 2.62 3.54 -16.61
N MET A 207 2.69 4.41 -15.59
CA MET A 207 3.66 4.23 -14.51
C MET A 207 3.40 2.90 -13.78
N GLU A 208 4.44 2.34 -13.18
CA GLU A 208 4.32 1.04 -12.52
C GLU A 208 3.44 1.16 -11.25
N ASP A 209 2.53 0.20 -11.09
CA ASP A 209 1.43 0.23 -10.11
C ASP A 209 1.91 0.29 -8.65
N TYR A 210 2.87 -0.54 -8.26
CA TYR A 210 3.49 -0.47 -6.94
C TYR A 210 4.42 0.74 -6.80
N GLU A 211 5.20 1.05 -7.82
CA GLU A 211 6.22 2.10 -7.76
C GLU A 211 5.62 3.50 -7.60
N VAL A 212 4.35 3.69 -7.96
CA VAL A 212 3.60 4.87 -7.55
C VAL A 212 2.96 4.69 -6.17
N LYS A 213 2.15 3.66 -5.95
CA LYS A 213 1.27 3.59 -4.78
C LYS A 213 2.03 3.37 -3.48
N VAL A 214 3.02 2.47 -3.47
CA VAL A 214 3.76 2.12 -2.26
C VAL A 214 4.56 3.32 -1.74
N PRO A 215 5.43 3.99 -2.52
CA PRO A 215 6.16 5.15 -2.01
C PRO A 215 5.22 6.29 -1.63
N PHE A 216 4.18 6.53 -2.42
CA PHE A 216 3.19 7.58 -2.17
C PHE A 216 2.51 7.39 -0.81
N GLN A 217 1.89 6.23 -0.58
CA GLN A 217 1.17 5.95 0.66
C GLN A 217 2.10 5.75 1.86
N SER A 218 3.33 5.26 1.66
CA SER A 218 4.33 5.16 2.74
C SER A 218 4.71 6.55 3.25
N LEU A 219 4.97 7.50 2.35
CA LEU A 219 5.28 8.88 2.73
C LEU A 219 4.07 9.57 3.38
N GLN A 220 2.86 9.33 2.88
CA GLN A 220 1.65 9.80 3.55
C GLN A 220 1.51 9.18 4.95
N ALA A 221 1.77 7.88 5.13
CA ALA A 221 1.70 7.23 6.44
C ALA A 221 2.66 7.87 7.47
N LEU A 222 3.84 8.31 7.01
CA LEU A 222 4.78 9.09 7.82
C LEU A 222 4.27 10.47 8.20
N GLY A 223 3.20 10.97 7.58
CA GLY A 223 2.61 12.28 7.86
C GLY A 223 3.07 13.39 6.91
N CYS A 224 3.82 13.05 5.87
CA CYS A 224 4.19 14.00 4.81
C CYS A 224 2.95 14.42 4.01
N HIS A 225 2.94 15.66 3.54
CA HIS A 225 2.07 16.08 2.46
C HIS A 225 2.66 15.58 1.14
N VAL A 226 1.88 14.84 0.34
CA VAL A 226 2.37 14.26 -0.91
C VAL A 226 1.43 14.66 -2.04
N ASP A 227 1.96 15.37 -3.04
CA ASP A 227 1.23 15.70 -4.25
C ASP A 227 1.68 14.84 -5.42
N ALA A 228 0.76 14.40 -6.25
CA ALA A 228 1.02 13.70 -7.49
C ALA A 228 0.47 14.48 -8.68
N VAL A 229 1.32 14.71 -9.68
CA VAL A 229 0.99 15.51 -10.87
C VAL A 229 1.39 14.79 -12.14
N CYS A 230 0.67 15.05 -13.23
CA CYS A 230 1.00 14.56 -14.57
C CYS A 230 0.81 15.73 -15.55
N PRO A 231 1.76 15.97 -16.49
CA PRO A 231 1.58 16.98 -17.52
C PRO A 231 0.24 16.84 -18.25
N SER A 232 -0.39 17.98 -18.56
CA SER A 232 -1.70 18.05 -19.22
C SER A 232 -2.89 17.47 -18.43
N LYS A 233 -2.72 17.15 -17.14
CA LYS A 233 -3.78 16.68 -16.24
C LYS A 233 -3.92 17.57 -15.00
N LYS A 234 -5.09 17.49 -14.38
CA LYS A 234 -5.50 18.29 -13.21
C LYS A 234 -5.70 17.41 -11.98
N ALA A 235 -5.79 18.04 -10.81
CA ALA A 235 -6.23 17.36 -9.60
C ALA A 235 -7.60 16.68 -9.82
N GLY A 236 -7.71 15.41 -9.42
CA GLY A 236 -8.90 14.58 -9.63
C GLY A 236 -8.90 13.78 -10.93
N ASP A 237 -8.06 14.12 -11.92
CA ASP A 237 -7.85 13.24 -13.08
C ASP A 237 -7.09 11.98 -12.64
N THR A 238 -7.19 10.92 -13.43
CA THR A 238 -6.52 9.64 -13.14
C THR A 238 -5.50 9.27 -14.20
N CYS A 239 -4.51 8.48 -13.81
CA CYS A 239 -3.59 7.77 -14.70
C CYS A 239 -3.81 6.26 -14.56
N PRO A 240 -3.98 5.50 -15.66
CA PRO A 240 -3.86 4.05 -15.60
C PRO A 240 -2.42 3.67 -15.22
N THR A 241 -2.23 2.57 -14.51
CA THR A 241 -0.91 2.02 -14.18
C THR A 241 -0.65 0.70 -14.91
N ALA A 242 0.60 0.27 -14.88
CA ALA A 242 1.05 -1.00 -15.41
C ALA A 242 1.58 -1.89 -14.27
N VAL A 243 1.13 -3.15 -14.23
CA VAL A 243 1.68 -4.23 -13.40
C VAL A 243 2.80 -4.88 -14.18
N HIS A 244 4.04 -4.77 -13.70
CA HIS A 244 5.22 -5.40 -14.32
C HIS A 244 5.71 -6.57 -13.48
N ASP A 245 5.58 -7.79 -14.02
CA ASP A 245 5.92 -9.01 -13.28
C ASP A 245 6.67 -10.04 -14.14
N PHE A 246 7.60 -10.78 -13.53
CA PHE A 246 8.38 -11.82 -14.21
C PHE A 246 7.70 -13.18 -14.11
N GLU A 247 7.15 -13.65 -15.23
CA GLU A 247 6.34 -14.87 -15.30
C GLU A 247 7.05 -16.04 -16.03
N GLY A 248 8.39 -15.95 -16.17
CA GLY A 248 9.24 -17.01 -16.72
C GLY A 248 9.90 -16.70 -18.07
N ASP A 249 9.57 -15.57 -18.69
CA ASP A 249 10.15 -15.12 -19.96
C ASP A 249 11.44 -14.28 -19.78
N GLN A 250 12.03 -13.86 -20.90
CA GLN A 250 13.26 -13.05 -20.92
C GLN A 250 13.10 -11.65 -20.32
N THR A 251 11.88 -11.13 -20.32
CA THR A 251 11.52 -9.82 -19.76
C THR A 251 10.19 -9.95 -19.01
N TYR A 252 9.86 -8.93 -18.23
CA TYR A 252 8.59 -8.85 -17.52
C TYR A 252 7.38 -8.85 -18.49
N SER A 253 6.27 -9.40 -18.00
CA SER A 253 4.93 -9.21 -18.56
C SER A 253 4.37 -7.85 -18.15
N GLU A 254 3.40 -7.34 -18.91
CA GLU A 254 2.65 -6.11 -18.56
C GLU A 254 1.16 -6.43 -18.50
N LYS A 255 0.51 -6.05 -17.38
CA LYS A 255 -0.94 -6.16 -17.17
C LYS A 255 -1.49 -4.80 -16.70
N PRO A 256 -2.79 -4.52 -16.90
CA PRO A 256 -3.41 -3.33 -16.31
C PRO A 256 -3.40 -3.41 -14.78
N GLY A 257 -2.91 -2.36 -14.13
CA GLY A 257 -3.01 -2.18 -12.68
C GLY A 257 -4.21 -1.33 -12.28
N HIS A 258 -4.11 -0.69 -11.12
CA HIS A 258 -5.12 0.24 -10.63
C HIS A 258 -5.18 1.54 -11.46
N THR A 259 -6.21 2.33 -11.23
CA THR A 259 -6.22 3.74 -11.65
C THR A 259 -5.72 4.61 -10.51
N PHE A 260 -4.68 5.40 -10.74
CA PHE A 260 -4.10 6.29 -9.74
C PHE A 260 -4.64 7.72 -9.91
N ALA A 261 -5.25 8.28 -8.86
CA ALA A 261 -5.77 9.64 -8.87
C ALA A 261 -4.68 10.69 -8.59
N LEU A 262 -4.62 11.72 -9.42
CA LEU A 262 -3.72 12.86 -9.25
C LEU A 262 -4.30 13.82 -8.21
N THR A 263 -3.42 14.39 -7.38
CA THR A 263 -3.85 15.25 -6.26
C THR A 263 -3.58 16.72 -6.48
N ALA A 264 -2.78 17.08 -7.48
CA ALA A 264 -2.50 18.45 -7.87
C ALA A 264 -2.50 18.62 -9.40
N THR A 265 -2.72 19.85 -9.85
CA THR A 265 -2.64 20.24 -11.26
C THR A 265 -1.21 20.56 -11.63
N PHE A 266 -0.68 19.95 -12.70
CA PHE A 266 0.74 20.12 -13.08
C PHE A 266 1.12 21.58 -13.35
N ASP A 267 0.28 22.32 -14.07
CA ASP A 267 0.56 23.71 -14.45
C ASP A 267 0.54 24.68 -13.25
N ASP A 268 -0.03 24.27 -12.11
CA ASP A 268 -0.12 25.08 -10.89
C ASP A 268 1.03 24.78 -9.90
N VAL A 269 1.93 23.86 -10.23
CA VAL A 269 3.03 23.44 -9.35
C VAL A 269 4.09 24.53 -9.23
N ASP A 270 4.28 25.03 -8.02
CA ASP A 270 5.49 25.76 -7.63
C ASP A 270 6.50 24.82 -6.95
N PRO A 271 7.63 24.47 -7.60
CA PRO A 271 8.60 23.54 -7.03
C PRO A 271 9.36 24.10 -5.82
N SER A 272 9.28 25.42 -5.57
CA SER A 272 9.89 26.01 -4.38
C SER A 272 9.24 25.51 -3.08
N GLY A 273 7.94 25.22 -3.13
CA GLY A 273 7.15 24.75 -1.99
C GLY A 273 7.31 23.27 -1.63
N TYR A 274 8.06 22.49 -2.41
CA TYR A 274 8.29 21.07 -2.16
C TYR A 274 9.69 20.81 -1.60
N ASP A 275 9.79 19.95 -0.61
CA ASP A 275 11.07 19.55 -0.01
C ASP A 275 11.79 18.47 -0.82
N ALA A 276 11.06 17.59 -1.50
CA ALA A 276 11.62 16.46 -2.25
C ALA A 276 10.79 16.11 -3.49
N LEU A 277 11.44 15.41 -4.41
CA LEU A 277 10.84 14.88 -5.64
C LEU A 277 10.95 13.35 -5.68
N VAL A 278 9.89 12.68 -6.11
CA VAL A 278 9.84 11.24 -6.38
C VAL A 278 9.40 11.01 -7.83
N ILE A 279 10.07 10.08 -8.51
CA ILE A 279 9.78 9.69 -9.89
C ILE A 279 9.57 8.16 -9.92
N PRO A 280 8.30 7.70 -9.95
CA PRO A 280 7.97 6.31 -10.21
C PRO A 280 8.50 5.83 -11.57
N GLY A 281 8.72 4.53 -11.72
CA GLY A 281 9.10 3.93 -12.98
C GLY A 281 7.90 3.49 -13.83
N GLY A 282 8.00 2.29 -14.40
CA GLY A 282 7.08 1.79 -15.43
C GLY A 282 7.37 2.41 -16.80
N ARG A 283 6.32 2.57 -17.61
CA ARG A 283 6.44 3.14 -18.96
C ARG A 283 6.34 4.66 -18.99
N ALA A 284 5.71 5.27 -17.98
CA ALA A 284 5.55 6.73 -17.92
C ALA A 284 6.85 7.53 -18.15
N PRO A 285 8.00 7.16 -17.53
CA PRO A 285 9.23 7.92 -17.68
C PRO A 285 9.72 8.08 -19.12
N GLU A 286 9.45 7.13 -20.02
CA GLU A 286 10.00 7.13 -21.38
C GLU A 286 9.51 8.33 -22.20
N TYR A 287 8.23 8.68 -22.07
CA TYR A 287 7.66 9.83 -22.77
C TYR A 287 7.71 11.11 -21.92
N LEU A 288 7.69 11.01 -20.58
CA LEU A 288 7.87 12.17 -19.71
C LEU A 288 9.28 12.76 -19.85
N ALA A 289 10.28 11.94 -20.18
CA ALA A 289 11.64 12.38 -20.49
C ALA A 289 11.73 13.26 -21.75
N LEU A 290 10.67 13.35 -22.56
CA LEU A 290 10.59 14.23 -23.72
C LEU A 290 9.88 15.56 -23.41
N ASN A 291 9.33 15.72 -22.21
CA ASN A 291 8.59 16.91 -21.82
C ASN A 291 9.53 17.94 -21.17
N GLU A 292 9.69 19.10 -21.83
CA GLU A 292 10.59 20.17 -21.38
C GLU A 292 10.23 20.73 -19.99
N SER A 293 8.93 20.81 -19.65
CA SER A 293 8.48 21.26 -18.34
C SER A 293 8.85 20.26 -17.24
N VAL A 294 8.74 18.96 -17.52
CA VAL A 294 9.22 17.90 -16.61
C VAL A 294 10.73 17.97 -16.44
N ILE A 295 11.49 18.13 -17.53
CA ILE A 295 12.95 18.29 -17.49
C ILE A 295 13.34 19.52 -16.63
N ALA A 296 12.69 20.66 -16.83
CA ALA A 296 12.93 21.88 -16.08
C ALA A 296 12.65 21.68 -14.58
N LEU A 297 11.54 21.00 -14.26
CA LEU A 297 11.17 20.66 -12.89
C LEU A 297 12.24 19.78 -12.23
N VAL A 298 12.72 18.72 -12.90
CA VAL A 298 13.81 17.88 -12.38
C VAL A 298 15.09 18.68 -12.14
N LYS A 299 15.50 19.51 -13.11
CA LYS A 299 16.70 20.36 -12.97
C LYS A 299 16.60 21.27 -11.74
N TYR A 300 15.43 21.87 -11.51
CA TYR A 300 15.21 22.74 -10.35
C TYR A 300 15.53 22.03 -9.02
N PHE A 301 15.06 20.79 -8.82
CA PHE A 301 15.35 20.06 -7.57
C PHE A 301 16.84 19.78 -7.39
N PHE A 302 17.56 19.43 -8.47
CA PHE A 302 19.01 19.21 -8.43
C PHE A 302 19.80 20.50 -8.19
N GLU A 303 19.46 21.59 -8.87
CA GLU A 303 20.11 22.90 -8.71
C GLU A 303 19.96 23.43 -7.27
N ASN A 304 18.81 23.18 -6.65
CA ASN A 304 18.52 23.55 -5.27
C ASN A 304 18.96 22.49 -4.24
N LYS A 305 19.64 21.43 -4.67
CA LYS A 305 20.15 20.34 -3.81
C LYS A 305 19.05 19.70 -2.93
N LYS A 306 17.82 19.67 -3.44
CA LYS A 306 16.69 18.99 -2.79
C LYS A 306 16.78 17.48 -3.04
N PRO A 307 16.34 16.62 -2.10
CA PRO A 307 16.28 15.18 -2.33
C PRO A 307 15.45 14.82 -3.57
N VAL A 308 16.01 13.95 -4.41
CA VAL A 308 15.32 13.34 -5.55
C VAL A 308 15.44 11.82 -5.45
N ALA A 309 14.31 11.13 -5.42
CA ALA A 309 14.24 9.68 -5.48
C ALA A 309 13.66 9.26 -6.84
N SER A 310 14.27 8.28 -7.47
CA SER A 310 13.84 7.74 -8.77
C SER A 310 14.06 6.25 -8.78
N ILE A 311 13.07 5.50 -9.30
CA ILE A 311 13.10 4.04 -9.32
C ILE A 311 12.82 3.50 -10.72
N CYS A 312 13.39 2.32 -11.01
CA CYS A 312 13.21 1.58 -12.26
C CYS A 312 13.52 2.46 -13.49
N HIS A 313 12.53 2.76 -14.32
CA HIS A 313 12.69 3.57 -15.52
C HIS A 313 12.66 5.09 -15.25
N GLY A 314 12.32 5.54 -14.04
CA GLY A 314 12.27 6.97 -13.69
C GLY A 314 13.58 7.72 -14.00
N GLN A 315 14.70 7.01 -13.93
CA GLN A 315 16.05 7.52 -14.19
C GLN A 315 16.23 7.97 -15.65
N GLN A 316 15.35 7.56 -16.57
CA GLN A 316 15.34 8.08 -17.94
C GLN A 316 15.07 9.58 -17.96
N ILE A 317 14.16 10.08 -17.11
CA ILE A 317 13.90 11.53 -16.97
C ILE A 317 15.16 12.22 -16.43
N LEU A 318 15.82 11.63 -15.42
CA LEU A 318 17.07 12.18 -14.87
C LEU A 318 18.19 12.26 -15.94
N SER A 319 18.33 11.20 -16.75
CA SER A 319 19.28 11.15 -17.86
C SER A 319 18.99 12.25 -18.89
N ALA A 320 17.74 12.39 -19.32
CA ALA A 320 17.30 13.43 -20.25
C ALA A 320 17.51 14.85 -19.69
N ALA A 321 17.29 15.04 -18.39
CA ALA A 321 17.56 16.30 -17.72
C ALA A 321 19.06 16.63 -17.60
N GLY A 322 19.95 15.67 -17.87
CA GLY A 322 21.40 15.84 -17.80
C GLY A 322 21.96 15.95 -16.37
N VAL A 323 21.15 15.63 -15.36
CA VAL A 323 21.50 15.74 -13.93
C VAL A 323 22.33 14.54 -13.42
N LEU A 324 22.48 13.49 -14.23
CA LEU A 324 23.33 12.33 -13.94
C LEU A 324 24.79 12.51 -14.38
N LYS A 325 25.15 13.64 -15.00
CA LYS A 325 26.53 13.89 -15.41
C LYS A 325 27.41 14.06 -14.17
N VAL A 326 28.35 13.14 -13.97
CA VAL A 326 29.43 13.34 -13.00
C VAL A 326 30.45 14.29 -13.64
N LEU A 327 30.65 15.47 -13.04
CA LEU A 327 31.85 16.25 -13.31
C LEU A 327 33.02 15.43 -12.78
N LEU A 328 33.82 14.83 -13.68
CA LEU A 328 35.14 14.33 -13.34
C LEU A 328 35.94 15.54 -12.82
N LEU A 329 36.10 15.60 -11.49
CA LEU A 329 37.04 16.52 -10.82
C LEU A 329 38.48 16.07 -11.08
#